data_AF-A0A950BN86-F1
#
_entry.id   AF-A0A950BN86-F1
#
_cell.length_a   1.000
_cell.length_b   1.000
_cell.length_c   1.000
_cell.angle_alpha   90.00
_cell.angle_beta   90.00
_cell.angle_gamma   90.00
#
_symmetry.space_group_name_H-M   'P 1'
#
loop_
_entity.id
_entity.type
_entity.pdbx_description
1 polymer ?
#
loop_
_entity_poly.entity_id
_entity_poly.type
_entity_poly.pdbx_seq_one_letter_code
_entity_poly.pdbx_strand_id
1 'polypeptide(L)'
;MRILQQVGGRRRVGYAGPPEAEAVRFLAHLSLSFPASSIHELIPATPERPAPRLVQAFMGLTGPSGVLPRHYTDLLYRLERDRSEKNPERHALREWFDLFNHRFVSLFYRAWEKYRFFVPYERGESSLSDPDLFTSCLFSLVGFGTPFLRNRLRVSVRETTEDGESHERVLARIENLTLLRYGGLLAHQVRSAAGLQAILQDYFQFPVRVCQYQGQ
;
A
#
# COMPACT_ATOMS: atom_id res chain seq x y z
N MET A 1 11.39 4.73 5.23
CA MET A 1 10.46 3.95 4.38
C MET A 1 9.00 4.42 4.44
N ARG A 2 8.45 4.84 5.59
CA ARG A 2 7.05 5.31 5.72
C ARG A 2 6.71 6.56 4.87
N ILE A 3 7.68 7.46 4.64
CA ILE A 3 7.50 8.72 3.89
C ILE A 3 7.21 8.49 2.39
N LEU A 4 7.68 7.37 1.81
CA LEU A 4 7.45 7.06 0.39
C LEU A 4 5.96 6.86 0.05
N GLN A 5 5.13 6.67 1.08
CA GLN A 5 3.72 6.30 0.97
C GLN A 5 2.77 7.51 1.00
N GLN A 6 3.29 8.70 1.33
CA GLN A 6 2.49 9.93 1.43
C GLN A 6 2.54 10.78 0.14
N VAL A 7 3.35 10.36 -0.84
CA VAL A 7 3.40 10.99 -2.18
C VAL A 7 2.20 10.48 -3.00
N GLY A 8 1.05 11.13 -2.81
CA GLY A 8 -0.18 10.83 -3.53
C GLY A 8 -0.03 10.96 -5.06
N GLY A 9 -0.76 10.12 -5.80
CA GLY A 9 -0.92 10.22 -7.26
C GLY A 9 0.06 9.40 -8.12
N ARG A 10 0.94 8.58 -7.54
CA ARG A 10 1.90 7.74 -8.28
C ARG A 10 1.72 6.25 -8.07
N ARG A 11 2.20 5.44 -9.03
CA ARG A 11 2.11 3.98 -8.94
C ARG A 11 2.99 3.45 -7.81
N ARG A 12 2.57 2.32 -7.25
CA ARG A 12 3.29 1.67 -6.15
C ARG A 12 4.65 1.16 -6.60
N VAL A 13 5.61 1.24 -5.69
CA VAL A 13 6.98 0.75 -5.89
C VAL A 13 6.98 -0.75 -6.18
N GLY A 14 7.66 -1.13 -7.27
CA GLY A 14 7.90 -2.53 -7.65
C GLY A 14 6.74 -3.28 -8.28
N TYR A 15 5.59 -2.65 -8.48
CA TYR A 15 4.45 -3.24 -9.19
C TYR A 15 4.66 -3.16 -10.72
N ALA A 16 3.66 -3.55 -11.52
CA ALA A 16 3.76 -3.49 -12.97
C ALA A 16 3.69 -2.03 -13.46
N GLY A 17 4.71 -1.58 -14.18
CA GLY A 17 4.75 -0.25 -14.78
C GLY A 17 6.17 0.20 -15.15
N PRO A 18 6.29 1.32 -15.87
CA PRO A 18 7.59 1.94 -16.08
C PRO A 18 8.12 2.48 -14.73
N PRO A 19 9.43 2.35 -14.45
CA PRO A 19 10.07 2.88 -13.24
C PRO A 19 9.79 4.37 -12.97
N GLU A 20 9.55 5.13 -14.04
CA GLU A 20 9.28 6.58 -13.98
C GLU A 20 7.90 6.92 -13.44
N ALA A 21 6.95 5.99 -13.54
CA ALA A 21 5.61 6.14 -12.99
C ALA A 21 5.52 5.68 -11.52
N GLU A 22 6.56 5.03 -11.00
CA GLU A 22 6.62 4.63 -9.60
C GLU A 22 6.76 5.86 -8.68
N ALA A 23 6.31 5.72 -7.43
CA ALA A 23 6.35 6.80 -6.46
C ALA A 23 7.76 7.37 -6.26
N VAL A 24 8.78 6.51 -6.26
CA VAL A 24 10.19 6.85 -6.03
C VAL A 24 11.10 5.92 -6.85
N ARG A 25 12.19 6.48 -7.39
CA ARG A 25 13.27 5.72 -8.03
C ARG A 25 14.42 5.53 -7.05
N PHE A 26 14.89 4.30 -6.86
CA PHE A 26 16.01 4.00 -5.96
C PHE A 26 17.33 4.02 -6.73
N LEU A 27 18.37 4.56 -6.09
CA LEU A 27 19.73 4.61 -6.61
C LEU A 27 20.68 4.06 -5.56
N ALA A 28 21.77 3.42 -6.00
CA ALA A 28 22.83 3.00 -5.09
C ALA A 28 23.80 4.16 -4.83
N HIS A 29 24.21 4.32 -3.57
CA HIS A 29 25.25 5.26 -3.19
C HIS A 29 26.62 4.70 -3.60
N LEU A 30 27.26 5.38 -4.56
CA LEU A 30 28.60 5.04 -5.03
C LEU A 30 29.64 5.67 -4.10
N SER A 31 30.05 4.89 -3.10
CA SER A 31 31.17 5.25 -2.23
C SER A 31 31.99 4.03 -1.83
N LEU A 32 33.24 4.28 -1.46
CA LEU A 32 34.13 3.31 -0.83
C LEU A 32 34.16 3.46 0.70
N SER A 33 33.53 4.50 1.24
CA SER A 33 33.41 4.74 2.67
C SER A 33 32.22 3.99 3.28
N PHE A 34 32.34 3.70 4.58
CA PHE A 34 31.21 3.19 5.34
C PHE A 34 30.09 4.24 5.40
N PRO A 35 28.83 3.88 5.10
CA PRO A 35 27.74 4.83 5.09
C PRO A 35 27.30 5.20 6.51
N ALA A 36 27.10 6.49 6.78
CA ALA A 36 26.59 6.95 8.07
C ALA A 36 25.11 6.56 8.31
N SER A 37 24.36 6.34 7.24
CA SER A 37 22.93 6.00 7.27
C SER A 37 22.54 5.15 6.06
N SER A 38 21.48 4.34 6.20
CA SER A 38 20.97 3.50 5.11
C SER A 38 20.39 4.32 3.96
N ILE A 39 19.82 5.49 4.27
CA ILE A 39 19.35 6.49 3.29
C ILE A 39 20.39 7.60 3.26
N HIS A 40 20.96 7.86 2.09
CA HIS A 40 21.98 8.88 1.90
C HIS A 40 21.37 10.23 1.53
N GLU A 41 20.51 10.25 0.50
CA GLU A 41 19.96 11.49 -0.04
C GLU A 41 18.58 11.24 -0.67
N LEU A 42 17.69 12.23 -0.58
CA LEU A 42 16.44 12.28 -1.33
C LEU A 42 16.48 13.47 -2.29
N ILE A 43 16.61 13.17 -3.58
CA ILE A 43 16.61 14.17 -4.65
C ILE A 43 15.15 14.40 -5.06
N PRO A 44 14.63 15.64 -4.95
CA PRO A 44 13.24 15.94 -5.29
C PRO A 44 12.97 15.79 -6.79
N ALA A 45 11.68 15.70 -7.13
CA ALA A 45 11.22 15.69 -8.51
C ALA A 45 11.57 17.00 -9.23
N THR A 46 11.90 16.91 -10.51
CA THR A 46 12.23 18.04 -11.40
C THR A 46 11.31 17.98 -12.62
N PRO A 47 11.00 19.08 -13.35
CA PRO A 47 10.13 19.03 -14.53
C PRO A 47 10.57 18.00 -15.59
N GLU A 48 11.88 17.80 -15.75
CA GLU A 48 12.47 16.80 -16.65
C GLU A 48 12.41 15.36 -16.09
N ARG A 49 12.36 15.21 -14.76
CA ARG A 49 12.43 13.93 -14.05
C ARG A 49 11.33 13.89 -12.98
N PRO A 50 10.12 13.41 -13.34
CA PRO A 50 8.97 13.51 -12.46
C PRO A 50 9.16 12.68 -11.19
N ALA A 51 9.79 11.51 -11.22
CA ALA A 51 10.00 10.66 -10.03
C ALA A 51 11.13 11.20 -9.12
N PRO A 52 10.90 11.41 -7.80
CA PRO A 52 11.98 11.70 -6.85
C PRO A 52 12.93 10.50 -6.79
N ARG A 53 14.20 10.76 -6.51
CA ARG A 53 15.24 9.74 -6.47
C ARG A 53 15.76 9.59 -5.05
N LEU A 54 15.69 8.37 -4.52
CA LEU A 54 16.22 8.04 -3.20
C LEU A 54 17.56 7.32 -3.38
N VAL A 55 18.64 7.97 -2.94
CA VAL A 55 19.97 7.38 -2.88
C VAL A 55 20.11 6.62 -1.57
N GLN A 56 20.41 5.33 -1.67
CA GLN A 56 20.55 4.43 -0.52
C GLN A 56 21.90 3.71 -0.52
N ALA A 57 22.38 3.38 0.67
CA ALA A 57 23.69 2.73 0.86
C ALA A 57 23.60 1.32 1.46
N PHE A 58 22.42 0.84 1.84
CA PHE A 58 22.27 -0.47 2.49
C PHE A 58 22.24 -1.65 1.51
N MET A 59 21.90 -1.41 0.23
CA MET A 59 21.78 -2.46 -0.77
C MET A 59 22.06 -1.91 -2.17
N GLY A 60 22.91 -2.60 -2.92
CA GLY A 60 23.27 -2.24 -4.29
C GLY A 60 24.23 -3.25 -4.92
N LEU A 61 24.38 -3.20 -6.24
CA LEU A 61 25.38 -3.98 -6.96
C LEU A 61 26.79 -3.44 -6.75
N THR A 62 26.90 -2.14 -6.50
CA THR A 62 28.16 -1.40 -6.34
C THR A 62 28.07 -0.48 -5.12
N GLY A 63 29.22 0.01 -4.66
CA GLY A 63 29.33 0.77 -3.42
C GLY A 63 29.82 -0.08 -2.24
N PRO A 64 29.64 0.39 -0.98
CA PRO A 64 30.28 -0.23 0.19
C PRO A 64 29.68 -1.60 0.53
N SER A 65 28.40 -1.80 0.23
CA SER A 65 27.68 -3.08 0.39
C SER A 65 27.42 -3.76 -0.96
N GLY A 66 28.24 -3.44 -1.98
CA GLY A 66 28.09 -3.98 -3.33
C GLY A 66 28.35 -5.48 -3.39
N VAL A 67 27.50 -6.22 -4.10
CA VAL A 67 27.72 -7.66 -4.35
C VAL A 67 28.73 -7.93 -5.46
N LEU A 68 28.98 -6.94 -6.33
CA LEU A 68 29.97 -7.08 -7.40
C LEU A 68 31.39 -6.90 -6.86
N PRO A 69 32.38 -7.52 -7.52
CA PRO A 69 33.78 -7.30 -7.18
C PRO A 69 34.16 -5.82 -7.15
N ARG A 70 35.05 -5.47 -6.21
CA ARG A 70 35.45 -4.08 -5.92
C ARG A 70 35.87 -3.27 -7.15
N HIS A 71 36.50 -3.90 -8.14
CA HIS A 71 36.98 -3.22 -9.35
C HIS A 71 35.85 -2.54 -10.14
N TYR A 72 34.61 -3.03 -10.10
CA TYR A 72 33.47 -2.37 -10.73
C TYR A 72 33.10 -1.06 -10.01
N THR A 73 33.16 -1.06 -8.67
CA THR A 73 32.93 0.14 -7.88
C THR A 73 34.03 1.17 -8.13
N ASP A 74 35.30 0.74 -8.20
CA ASP A 74 36.42 1.63 -8.53
C ASP A 74 36.30 2.20 -9.96
N LEU A 75 35.87 1.39 -10.93
CA LEU A 75 35.62 1.83 -12.31
C LEU A 75 34.51 2.87 -12.36
N LEU A 76 33.39 2.64 -11.69
CA LEU A 76 32.30 3.62 -11.62
C LEU A 76 32.72 4.89 -10.88
N TYR A 77 33.52 4.77 -9.83
CA TYR A 77 34.03 5.92 -9.08
C TYR A 77 35.00 6.77 -9.93
N ARG A 78 35.86 6.14 -10.73
CA ARG A 78 36.72 6.83 -11.71
C ARG A 78 35.88 7.52 -12.78
N LEU A 79 34.89 6.83 -13.34
CA LEU A 79 33.97 7.41 -14.33
C LEU A 79 33.17 8.59 -13.76
N GLU A 80 32.79 8.54 -12.48
CA GLU A 80 32.08 9.63 -11.81
C GLU A 80 32.99 10.81 -11.46
N ARG A 81 34.26 10.56 -11.11
CA ARG A 81 35.25 11.61 -10.84
C ARG A 81 35.68 12.34 -12.11
N ASP A 82 35.77 11.61 -13.23
CA ASP A 82 36.07 12.16 -14.56
C ASP A 82 34.85 12.87 -15.18
N ARG A 83 33.99 13.46 -14.34
CA ARG A 83 32.78 14.25 -14.61
C ARG A 83 33.08 15.55 -15.38
N SER A 84 33.87 15.47 -16.43
CA SER A 84 33.91 16.51 -17.44
C SER A 84 32.64 16.40 -18.27
N GLU A 85 31.91 17.50 -18.45
CA GLU A 85 30.71 17.67 -19.28
C GLU A 85 30.83 17.18 -20.74
N LYS A 86 32.03 16.71 -21.13
CA LYS A 86 32.44 16.39 -22.49
C LYS A 86 31.97 15.02 -23.00
N ASN A 87 31.46 14.10 -22.16
CA ASN A 87 31.02 12.77 -22.63
C ASN A 87 29.81 12.21 -21.83
N PRO A 88 28.57 12.46 -22.28
CA PRO A 88 27.36 11.92 -21.65
C PRO A 88 27.27 10.38 -21.71
N GLU A 89 27.93 9.75 -22.68
CA GLU A 89 27.94 8.28 -22.85
C GLU A 89 28.54 7.52 -21.66
N ARG A 90 29.39 8.19 -20.85
CA ARG A 90 30.02 7.58 -19.67
C ARG A 90 29.06 7.38 -18.48
N HIS A 91 27.86 7.94 -18.55
CA HIS A 91 26.79 7.70 -17.56
C HIS A 91 26.02 6.40 -17.81
N ALA A 92 26.09 5.84 -19.02
CA ALA A 92 25.28 4.69 -19.42
C ALA A 92 25.48 3.49 -18.50
N LEU A 93 26.72 3.21 -18.09
CA LEU A 93 27.02 2.06 -17.22
C LEU A 93 26.42 2.22 -15.82
N ARG A 94 26.49 3.42 -15.24
CA ARG A 94 25.87 3.70 -13.93
C ARG A 94 24.36 3.60 -14.02
N GLU A 95 23.76 4.26 -15.01
CA GLU A 95 22.31 4.25 -15.20
C GLU A 95 21.80 2.83 -15.45
N TRP A 96 22.56 2.01 -16.18
CA TRP A 96 22.29 0.59 -16.38
C TRP A 96 22.30 -0.18 -15.05
N PHE A 97 23.34 -0.04 -14.22
CA PHE A 97 23.35 -0.66 -12.89
C PHE A 97 22.19 -0.18 -12.01
N ASP A 98 21.82 1.10 -12.12
CA ASP A 98 20.72 1.68 -11.37
C ASP A 98 19.36 1.08 -11.75
N LEU A 99 19.17 0.55 -12.96
CA LEU A 99 17.96 -0.21 -13.32
C LEU A 99 17.81 -1.47 -12.45
N PHE A 100 18.91 -2.21 -12.26
CA PHE A 100 18.92 -3.41 -11.43
C PHE A 100 18.79 -3.06 -9.95
N ASN A 101 19.53 -2.05 -9.49
CA ASN A 101 19.44 -1.58 -8.11
C ASN A 101 18.00 -1.17 -7.79
N HIS A 102 17.39 -0.37 -8.65
CA HIS A 102 16.00 0.04 -8.49
C HIS A 102 15.08 -1.17 -8.40
N ARG A 103 15.16 -2.10 -9.36
CA ARG A 103 14.27 -3.27 -9.37
C ARG A 103 14.46 -4.16 -8.13
N PHE A 104 15.70 -4.37 -7.71
CA PHE A 104 16.04 -5.21 -6.56
C PHE A 104 15.49 -4.60 -5.26
N VAL A 105 15.68 -3.30 -5.06
CA VAL A 105 15.14 -2.57 -3.90
C VAL A 105 13.62 -2.53 -3.92
N SER A 106 13.02 -2.29 -5.09
CA SER A 106 11.57 -2.28 -5.24
C SER A 106 10.95 -3.65 -4.90
N LEU A 107 11.59 -4.75 -5.31
CA LEU A 107 11.13 -6.11 -4.96
C LEU A 107 11.36 -6.43 -3.48
N PHE A 108 12.49 -6.00 -2.90
CA PHE A 108 12.74 -6.12 -1.47
C PHE A 108 11.66 -5.40 -0.66
N TYR A 109 11.33 -4.16 -1.06
CA TYR A 109 10.25 -3.39 -0.44
C TYR A 109 8.90 -4.11 -0.55
N ARG A 110 8.56 -4.68 -1.71
CA ARG A 110 7.34 -5.47 -1.89
C ARG A 110 7.30 -6.72 -1.02
N ALA A 111 8.42 -7.43 -0.90
CA ALA A 111 8.52 -8.59 -0.02
C ALA A 111 8.34 -8.19 1.45
N TRP A 112 8.90 -7.05 1.85
CA TRP A 112 8.75 -6.49 3.19
C TRP A 112 7.31 -6.04 3.49
N GLU A 113 6.63 -5.44 2.51
CA GLU A 113 5.23 -4.98 2.59
C GLU A 113 4.26 -6.16 2.69
N LYS A 114 4.50 -7.25 1.95
CA LYS A 114 3.61 -8.43 1.87
C LYS A 114 3.20 -8.99 3.23
N TYR A 115 4.10 -8.97 4.21
CA TYR A 115 3.86 -9.55 5.54
C TYR A 115 3.34 -8.54 6.58
N ARG A 116 3.07 -7.29 6.17
CA ARG A 116 2.70 -6.20 7.08
C ARG A 116 1.35 -5.61 6.70
N PHE A 117 0.28 -6.25 7.15
CA PHE A 117 -1.10 -5.86 6.83
C PHE A 117 -1.45 -4.42 7.23
N PHE A 118 -0.82 -3.88 8.28
CA PHE A 118 -1.05 -2.50 8.71
C PHE A 118 -0.65 -1.47 7.65
N VAL A 119 0.28 -1.81 6.74
CA VAL A 119 0.75 -0.89 5.69
C VAL A 119 -0.32 -0.65 4.60
N PRO A 120 -0.92 -1.68 3.98
CA PRO A 120 -2.12 -1.49 3.15
C PRO A 120 -3.30 -0.84 3.90
N TYR A 121 -3.51 -1.21 5.16
CA TYR A 121 -4.61 -0.68 5.96
C TYR A 121 -4.50 0.83 6.18
N GLU A 122 -3.33 1.32 6.59
CA GLU A 122 -3.07 2.77 6.77
C GLU A 122 -3.17 3.57 5.47
N ARG A 123 -2.94 2.94 4.30
CA ARG A 123 -3.13 3.57 2.99
C ARG A 123 -4.60 3.68 2.58
N GLY A 124 -5.54 3.18 3.38
CA GLY A 124 -6.95 3.15 3.05
C GLY A 124 -7.30 2.13 1.95
N GLU A 125 -6.39 1.21 1.64
CA GLU A 125 -6.64 0.20 0.60
C GLU A 125 -7.71 -0.81 1.02
N SER A 126 -7.91 -0.97 2.32
CA SER A 126 -8.98 -1.79 2.88
C SER A 126 -10.39 -1.25 2.56
N SER A 127 -10.51 0.04 2.23
CA SER A 127 -11.77 0.69 1.85
C SER A 127 -12.00 0.73 0.33
N LEU A 128 -11.03 0.29 -0.48
CA LEU A 128 -11.17 0.22 -1.93
C LEU A 128 -12.12 -0.93 -2.34
N SER A 129 -12.64 -0.84 -3.58
CA SER A 129 -13.48 -1.90 -4.16
C SER A 129 -12.77 -3.26 -4.17
N ASP A 130 -11.46 -3.24 -4.45
CA ASP A 130 -10.56 -4.39 -4.34
C ASP A 130 -9.62 -4.19 -3.15
N PRO A 131 -9.93 -4.78 -1.98
CA PRO A 131 -9.12 -4.62 -0.78
C PRO A 131 -7.86 -5.49 -0.85
N ASP A 132 -6.93 -5.25 0.08
CA ASP A 132 -5.73 -6.07 0.21
C ASP A 132 -6.06 -7.55 0.48
N LEU A 133 -5.13 -8.44 0.12
CA LEU A 133 -5.32 -9.88 0.24
C LEU A 133 -5.70 -10.31 1.67
N PHE A 134 -5.12 -9.67 2.68
CA PHE A 134 -5.41 -9.99 4.08
C PHE A 134 -6.85 -9.58 4.46
N THR A 135 -7.26 -8.36 4.13
CA THR A 135 -8.65 -7.91 4.31
C THR A 135 -9.64 -8.76 3.51
N SER A 136 -9.29 -9.17 2.29
CA SER A 136 -10.12 -10.07 1.48
C SER A 136 -10.30 -11.46 2.10
N CYS A 137 -9.24 -12.00 2.72
CA CYS A 137 -9.31 -13.24 3.50
C CYS A 137 -10.19 -13.07 4.75
N LEU A 138 -10.08 -11.95 5.46
CA LEU A 138 -10.95 -11.67 6.61
C LEU A 138 -12.42 -11.54 6.20
N PHE A 139 -12.71 -10.88 5.07
CA PHE A 139 -14.07 -10.85 4.52
C PHE A 139 -14.58 -12.25 4.18
N SER A 140 -13.74 -13.10 3.60
CA SER A 140 -14.10 -14.50 3.32
C SER A 140 -14.40 -15.29 4.59
N LEU A 141 -13.64 -15.06 5.67
CA LEU A 141 -13.86 -15.72 6.97
C LEU A 141 -15.22 -15.35 7.59
N VAL A 142 -15.63 -14.09 7.43
CA VAL A 142 -16.90 -13.57 7.97
C VAL A 142 -18.10 -13.92 7.07
N GLY A 143 -17.86 -14.40 5.84
CA GLY A 143 -18.91 -14.74 4.87
C GLY A 143 -19.24 -13.63 3.86
N PHE A 144 -18.45 -12.55 3.81
CA PHE A 144 -18.55 -11.44 2.85
C PHE A 144 -17.46 -11.49 1.76
N GLY A 145 -16.95 -12.69 1.46
CA GLY A 145 -15.83 -12.88 0.53
C GLY A 145 -16.10 -12.35 -0.87
N THR A 146 -17.34 -12.48 -1.37
CA THR A 146 -17.71 -12.02 -2.72
C THR A 146 -18.05 -10.52 -2.73
N PRO A 147 -17.60 -9.75 -3.76
CA PRO A 147 -17.87 -8.32 -3.85
C PRO A 147 -19.36 -7.94 -3.80
N PHE A 148 -20.25 -8.80 -4.31
CA PHE A 148 -21.70 -8.57 -4.35
C PHE A 148 -22.40 -8.67 -2.99
N LEU A 149 -21.78 -9.33 -2.01
CA LEU A 149 -22.30 -9.42 -0.64
C LEU A 149 -21.84 -8.24 0.22
N ARG A 150 -20.81 -7.51 -0.23
CA ARG A 150 -20.32 -6.29 0.40
C ARG A 150 -21.30 -5.14 0.13
N ASN A 151 -21.39 -4.19 1.06
CA ASN A 151 -22.23 -2.98 0.96
C ASN A 151 -23.74 -3.21 0.97
N ARG A 152 -24.19 -4.37 1.46
CA ARG A 152 -25.62 -4.69 1.59
C ARG A 152 -26.28 -4.08 2.82
N LEU A 153 -25.51 -3.70 3.83
CA LEU A 153 -26.02 -3.02 5.03
C LEU A 153 -26.27 -1.53 4.75
N ARG A 154 -27.24 -1.27 3.88
CA ARG A 154 -27.76 0.06 3.57
C ARG A 154 -29.27 0.07 3.78
N VAL A 155 -29.76 1.10 4.47
CA VAL A 155 -31.18 1.37 4.59
C VAL A 155 -31.50 2.46 3.59
N SER A 156 -32.33 2.14 2.61
CA SER A 156 -32.84 3.10 1.63
C SER A 156 -34.35 3.23 1.74
N VAL A 157 -34.84 4.45 1.53
CA VAL A 157 -36.26 4.76 1.43
C VAL A 157 -36.52 5.16 -0.02
N ARG A 158 -37.57 4.58 -0.60
CA ARG A 158 -38.07 5.00 -1.90
C ARG A 158 -38.99 6.20 -1.67
N GLU A 159 -38.53 7.37 -2.08
CA GLU A 159 -39.34 8.58 -2.12
C GLU A 159 -39.89 8.69 -3.56
N THR A 160 -41.21 8.64 -3.71
CA THR A 160 -41.89 8.99 -4.96
C THR A 160 -42.11 10.49 -4.96
N THR A 161 -41.46 11.18 -5.90
CA THR A 161 -41.72 12.60 -6.15
C THR A 161 -43.10 12.76 -6.79
N GLU A 162 -43.72 13.94 -6.67
CA GLU A 162 -45.04 14.25 -7.25
C GLU A 162 -45.12 14.01 -8.77
N ASP A 163 -43.97 14.00 -9.46
CA ASP A 163 -43.82 13.70 -10.89
C ASP A 163 -43.80 12.19 -11.23
N GLY A 164 -44.04 11.30 -10.27
CA GLY A 164 -44.10 9.84 -10.49
C GLY A 164 -42.73 9.15 -10.60
N GLU A 165 -41.63 9.89 -10.47
CA GLU A 165 -40.28 9.34 -10.44
C GLU A 165 -39.95 8.81 -9.03
N SER A 166 -39.56 7.53 -8.95
CA SER A 166 -39.16 6.87 -7.70
C SER A 166 -37.67 7.05 -7.46
N HIS A 167 -37.28 7.91 -6.51
CA HIS A 167 -35.90 8.09 -6.09
C HIS A 167 -35.58 7.23 -4.85
N GLU A 168 -34.53 6.41 -4.93
CA GLU A 168 -34.05 5.63 -3.79
C GLU A 168 -33.04 6.46 -2.98
N ARG A 169 -33.47 7.01 -1.84
CA ARG A 169 -32.62 7.78 -0.92
C ARG A 169 -32.04 6.88 0.15
N VAL A 170 -30.70 6.80 0.26
CA VAL A 170 -30.03 6.03 1.32
C VAL A 170 -30.02 6.84 2.62
N LEU A 171 -30.68 6.33 3.66
CA LEU A 171 -30.76 6.96 4.98
C LEU A 171 -29.55 6.63 5.86
N ALA A 172 -29.07 5.40 5.81
CA ALA A 172 -27.95 4.94 6.63
C ALA A 172 -27.17 3.83 5.92
N ARG A 173 -25.86 3.79 6.12
CA ARG A 173 -24.98 2.74 5.61
C ARG A 173 -23.97 2.35 6.69
N ILE A 174 -23.79 1.05 6.87
CA ILE A 174 -22.73 0.51 7.72
C ILE A 174 -21.58 0.10 6.79
N GLU A 175 -20.38 0.61 7.06
CA GLU A 175 -19.19 0.20 6.33
C GLU A 175 -18.85 -1.27 6.61
N ASN A 176 -18.52 -2.04 5.58
CA ASN A 176 -18.19 -3.47 5.77
C ASN A 176 -16.92 -3.65 6.63
N LEU A 177 -16.03 -2.67 6.61
CA LEU A 177 -14.83 -2.64 7.45
C LEU A 177 -15.19 -2.71 8.94
N THR A 178 -16.29 -2.10 9.35
CA THR A 178 -16.77 -2.19 10.73
C THR A 178 -17.20 -3.61 11.10
N LEU A 179 -17.69 -4.40 10.14
CA LEU A 179 -18.03 -5.80 10.38
C LEU A 179 -16.78 -6.65 10.65
N LEU A 180 -15.63 -6.28 10.07
CA LEU A 180 -14.36 -6.99 10.33
C LEU A 180 -13.90 -6.84 11.78
N ARG A 181 -14.19 -5.72 12.44
CA ARG A 181 -13.94 -5.54 13.89
C ARG A 181 -14.64 -6.63 14.71
N TYR A 182 -15.85 -7.01 14.30
CA TYR A 182 -16.64 -8.07 14.93
C TYR A 182 -16.42 -9.44 14.29
N GLY A 183 -15.37 -9.59 13.47
CA GLY A 183 -15.10 -10.79 12.69
C GLY A 183 -14.99 -12.05 13.55
N GLY A 184 -14.49 -11.98 14.78
CA GLY A 184 -14.48 -13.10 15.71
C GLY A 184 -15.88 -13.62 16.07
N LEU A 185 -16.79 -12.70 16.45
CA LEU A 185 -18.19 -13.04 16.74
C LEU A 185 -18.92 -13.52 15.47
N LEU A 186 -18.62 -12.90 14.33
CA LEU A 186 -19.23 -13.22 13.05
C LEU A 186 -18.59 -14.42 12.33
N ALA A 187 -17.46 -14.95 12.78
CA ALA A 187 -16.87 -16.18 12.24
C ALA A 187 -17.47 -17.44 12.88
N HIS A 188 -18.12 -17.32 14.06
CA HIS A 188 -18.75 -18.46 14.71
C HIS A 188 -19.95 -18.99 13.91
N GLN A 189 -20.02 -20.31 13.73
CA GLN A 189 -21.11 -20.98 13.04
C GLN A 189 -22.47 -20.76 13.72
N VAL A 190 -22.49 -20.71 15.06
CA VAL A 190 -23.71 -20.48 15.85
C VAL A 190 -23.81 -18.99 16.21
N ARG A 191 -24.89 -18.35 15.76
CA ARG A 191 -25.19 -16.95 16.09
C ARG A 191 -25.92 -16.88 17.43
N SER A 192 -25.24 -16.39 18.47
CA SER A 192 -25.85 -16.21 19.80
C SER A 192 -26.48 -14.83 19.94
N ALA A 193 -27.58 -14.74 20.69
CA ALA A 193 -28.21 -13.45 21.01
C ALA A 193 -27.27 -12.53 21.81
N ALA A 194 -26.45 -13.11 22.69
CA ALA A 194 -25.43 -12.36 23.44
C ALA A 194 -24.39 -11.73 22.50
N GLY A 195 -23.95 -12.46 21.47
CA GLY A 195 -23.02 -11.93 20.46
C GLY A 195 -23.65 -10.78 19.65
N LEU A 196 -24.90 -10.94 19.22
CA LEU A 196 -25.64 -9.86 18.54
C LEU A 196 -25.82 -8.64 19.44
N GLN A 197 -26.19 -8.84 20.70
CA GLN A 197 -26.34 -7.77 21.67
C GLN A 197 -25.02 -7.01 21.86
N ALA A 198 -23.90 -7.71 22.02
CA ALA A 198 -22.58 -7.09 22.15
C ALA A 198 -22.21 -6.25 20.93
N ILE A 199 -22.44 -6.76 19.71
CA ILE A 199 -22.18 -6.03 18.46
C ILE A 199 -23.02 -4.74 18.41
N LEU A 200 -24.32 -4.82 18.71
CA LEU A 200 -25.21 -3.67 18.62
C LEU A 200 -24.91 -2.62 19.71
N GLN A 201 -24.62 -3.06 20.94
CA GLN A 201 -24.22 -2.18 22.03
C GLN A 201 -22.92 -1.45 21.72
N ASP A 202 -21.90 -2.16 21.23
CA ASP A 202 -20.60 -1.56 20.90
C ASP A 202 -20.67 -0.67 19.63
N TYR A 203 -21.46 -1.04 18.63
CA TYR A 203 -21.57 -0.21 17.42
C TYR A 203 -22.38 1.06 17.65
N PHE A 204 -23.57 0.94 18.25
CA PHE A 204 -24.48 2.08 18.42
C PHE A 204 -24.23 2.87 19.71
N GLN A 205 -23.44 2.34 20.65
CA GLN A 205 -23.16 2.97 21.95
C GLN A 205 -24.45 3.23 22.77
N PHE A 206 -25.48 2.39 22.57
CA PHE A 206 -26.74 2.42 23.31
C PHE A 206 -27.00 1.09 24.03
N PRO A 207 -27.72 1.08 25.16
CA PRO A 207 -28.10 -0.16 25.83
C PRO A 207 -29.14 -0.92 24.99
N VAL A 208 -28.72 -2.02 24.38
CA VAL A 208 -29.58 -2.92 23.60
C VAL A 208 -29.86 -4.20 24.39
N ARG A 209 -31.10 -4.70 24.35
CA ARG A 209 -31.48 -6.02 24.88
C ARG A 209 -32.10 -6.85 23.75
N VAL A 210 -31.60 -8.07 23.54
CA VAL A 210 -32.13 -8.99 22.53
C VAL A 210 -33.11 -9.94 23.19
N CYS A 211 -34.40 -9.82 22.86
CA CYS A 211 -35.44 -10.74 23.33
C CYS A 211 -35.47 -11.99 22.44
N GLN A 212 -35.11 -13.15 22.98
CA GLN A 212 -35.18 -14.43 22.26
C GLN A 212 -36.62 -14.97 22.21
N TYR A 213 -36.90 -15.88 21.28
CA TYR A 213 -38.19 -16.59 21.16
C TYR A 213 -39.41 -15.68 20.97
N GLN A 214 -39.22 -14.50 20.40
CA GLN A 214 -40.27 -13.54 20.02
C GLN A 214 -40.75 -13.71 18.57
N GLY A 215 -40.47 -14.86 17.94
CA GLY A 215 -40.96 -15.20 16.60
C GLY A 215 -42.29 -15.95 16.68
N GLN A 216 -43.25 -15.55 15.83
CA GLN A 216 -44.49 -16.30 15.54
C GLN A 216 -44.20 -17.68 14.95
#